data_AF-A0A090VYJ4-F1
#
_entry.id   AF-A0A090VYJ4-F1
#
_cell.length_a   1.000
_cell.length_b   1.000
_cell.length_c   1.000
_cell.angle_alpha   90.00
_cell.angle_beta   90.00
_cell.angle_gamma   90.00
#
_symmetry.space_group_name_H-M   'P 1'
#
loop_
_entity.id
_entity.type
_entity.pdbx_description
1 polymer ?
#
loop_
_entity_poly.entity_id
_entity_poly.type
_entity_poly.pdbx_seq_one_letter_code
_entity_poly.pdbx_strand_id
1 'polypeptide(L)'
;MMDTGVDAPRVVNLVFFKPVKSYAKYWQMIGRGTRLRPDLFGPGQDKECFLIFDFCGNFEFFDEFPDGIKTSVSKTLSQKVFETKLHIVTTIRDLEVATPENDALAVNYVNQLHDAICGLDETRFEVRKSLRLVKAYKDRGRWQNLSVGDINDICSQLSHLPVYNHGDDELAKRFDLLTLRLQLALLNKAKATESLVQQVHEIGVHLYKKRNIPTVAEKIVTVNHVRDHEFWKTVDINQVEHIRTELRELVKFINKEDIKPVYTDFEDVVLEDKVEEKDIMSGYANLQTYKDRVETFIRKNKSHLVVSKLHKNIPITQKELELLEMFLYNGTNSTKDEYHSKIGDMPLGSFIRSVVGLDIEVVNRLFADFINNENLNPTQITFIKILINYLNVNGTLDKSLLVKPPFNEAHDAGIIGVFNDEGDIRKIISIIDTVNDNAG
;
A
#
# COMPACT_ATOMS: atom_id res chain seq x y z
N MET A 1 -21.20 -19.39 -4.37
CA MET A 1 -19.77 -19.11 -4.65
C MET A 1 -18.96 -20.07 -3.79
N MET A 2 -18.15 -20.97 -4.37
CA MET A 2 -17.35 -21.94 -3.60
C MET A 2 -16.09 -21.26 -3.04
N ASP A 3 -16.27 -20.20 -2.25
CA ASP A 3 -15.17 -19.33 -1.83
C ASP A 3 -14.37 -19.88 -0.65
N THR A 4 -14.87 -20.90 0.07
CA THR A 4 -14.12 -21.72 1.03
C THR A 4 -15.02 -22.89 1.50
N GLY A 5 -14.41 -24.00 1.99
CA GLY A 5 -15.11 -25.03 2.76
C GLY A 5 -15.88 -26.12 2.00
N VAL A 6 -16.01 -26.03 0.67
CA VAL A 6 -16.59 -27.12 -0.13
C VAL A 6 -15.50 -28.13 -0.47
N ASP A 7 -15.65 -29.33 0.07
CA ASP A 7 -14.87 -30.49 -0.28
C ASP A 7 -15.67 -31.37 -1.24
N ALA A 8 -15.29 -31.38 -2.52
CA ALA A 8 -15.99 -32.11 -3.55
C ALA A 8 -15.00 -32.90 -4.42
N PRO A 9 -14.57 -34.09 -3.97
CA PRO A 9 -13.64 -34.96 -4.72
C PRO A 9 -14.17 -35.40 -6.09
N ARG A 10 -15.50 -35.29 -6.30
CA ARG A 10 -16.19 -35.66 -7.54
C ARG A 10 -16.16 -34.57 -8.63
N VAL A 11 -15.58 -33.40 -8.37
CA VAL A 11 -15.53 -32.30 -9.34
C VAL A 11 -14.65 -32.67 -10.52
N VAL A 12 -15.19 -32.58 -11.73
CA VAL A 12 -14.46 -32.83 -12.99
C VAL A 12 -14.32 -31.59 -13.86
N ASN A 13 -15.16 -30.57 -13.64
CA ASN A 13 -15.15 -29.31 -14.38
C ASN A 13 -15.14 -28.15 -13.39
N LEU A 14 -14.19 -27.23 -13.55
CA LEU A 14 -14.19 -25.92 -12.89
C LEU A 14 -14.48 -24.84 -13.92
N VAL A 15 -15.36 -23.89 -13.59
CA VAL A 15 -15.73 -22.81 -14.49
C VAL A 15 -15.41 -21.47 -13.82
N PHE A 16 -14.42 -20.76 -14.35
CA PHE A 16 -14.17 -19.36 -14.02
C PHE A 16 -15.07 -18.46 -14.87
N PHE A 17 -16.18 -18.03 -14.27
CA PHE A 17 -17.13 -17.09 -14.86
C PHE A 17 -17.10 -15.70 -14.21
N LYS A 18 -16.01 -15.41 -13.47
CA LYS A 18 -15.72 -14.10 -12.87
C LYS A 18 -14.22 -13.85 -12.89
N PRO A 19 -13.78 -12.59 -13.00
CA PRO A 19 -12.37 -12.25 -12.83
C PRO A 19 -11.94 -12.49 -11.38
N VAL A 20 -10.84 -13.21 -11.21
CA VAL A 20 -10.17 -13.51 -9.95
C VAL A 20 -8.84 -12.77 -9.98
N LYS A 21 -8.65 -11.84 -9.05
CA LYS A 21 -7.43 -11.02 -8.99
C LYS A 21 -6.57 -11.33 -7.77
N SER A 22 -7.08 -12.12 -6.82
CA SER A 22 -6.35 -12.55 -5.64
C SER A 22 -5.63 -13.87 -5.91
N TYR A 23 -4.31 -13.87 -5.77
CA TYR A 23 -3.47 -15.07 -5.90
C TYR A 23 -3.97 -16.23 -5.06
N ALA A 24 -4.19 -16.00 -3.75
CA ALA A 24 -4.64 -17.03 -2.84
C ALA A 24 -5.99 -17.63 -3.27
N LYS A 25 -6.94 -16.79 -3.70
CA LYS A 25 -8.27 -17.24 -4.14
C LYS A 25 -8.19 -18.04 -5.43
N TYR A 26 -7.37 -17.61 -6.38
CA TYR A 26 -7.15 -18.30 -7.66
C TYR A 26 -6.65 -19.72 -7.46
N TRP A 27 -5.57 -19.90 -6.69
CA TRP A 27 -5.02 -21.23 -6.41
C TRP A 27 -5.93 -22.09 -5.53
N GLN A 28 -6.65 -21.48 -4.58
CA GLN A 28 -7.66 -22.20 -3.80
C GLN A 28 -8.82 -22.71 -4.66
N MET A 29 -9.18 -22.01 -5.74
CA MET A 29 -10.21 -22.45 -6.69
C MET A 29 -9.70 -23.60 -7.56
N ILE A 30 -8.50 -23.49 -8.13
CA ILE A 30 -7.87 -24.57 -8.92
C ILE A 30 -7.69 -25.83 -8.07
N GLY A 31 -7.23 -25.68 -6.83
CA GLY A 31 -7.02 -26.79 -5.90
C GLY A 31 -8.29 -27.57 -5.52
N ARG A 32 -9.49 -27.11 -5.89
CA ARG A 32 -10.73 -27.89 -5.73
C ARG A 32 -10.83 -29.04 -6.73
N GLY A 33 -10.22 -28.89 -7.91
CA GLY A 33 -10.24 -29.90 -8.97
C GLY A 33 -9.19 -31.00 -8.81
N THR A 34 -8.14 -30.78 -8.02
CA THR A 34 -6.93 -31.64 -8.01
C THR A 34 -7.07 -32.97 -7.27
N ARG A 35 -8.16 -33.18 -6.53
CA ARG A 35 -8.36 -34.44 -5.79
C ARG A 35 -8.68 -35.60 -6.73
N LEU A 36 -7.87 -36.66 -6.65
CA LEU A 36 -8.12 -37.93 -7.30
C LEU A 36 -9.34 -38.62 -6.68
N ARG A 37 -10.03 -39.44 -7.48
CA ARG A 37 -11.20 -40.19 -7.02
C ARG A 37 -11.34 -41.51 -7.77
N PRO A 38 -11.21 -42.65 -7.08
CA PRO A 38 -11.44 -43.95 -7.72
C PRO A 38 -12.90 -44.15 -8.14
N ASP A 39 -13.09 -44.96 -9.19
CA ASP A 39 -14.38 -45.37 -9.74
C ASP A 39 -15.36 -44.21 -10.01
N LEU A 40 -14.85 -43.02 -10.37
CA LEU A 40 -15.72 -41.85 -10.60
C LEU A 40 -16.54 -42.00 -11.87
N PHE A 41 -15.96 -42.57 -12.93
CA PHE A 41 -16.60 -42.70 -14.25
C PHE A 41 -17.19 -44.09 -14.50
N GLY A 42 -16.86 -45.07 -13.64
CA GLY A 42 -17.32 -46.45 -13.71
C GLY A 42 -16.37 -47.38 -12.94
N PRO A 43 -16.70 -48.67 -12.77
CA PRO A 43 -15.80 -49.63 -12.14
C PRO A 43 -14.44 -49.71 -12.84
N GLY A 44 -13.36 -49.41 -12.12
CA GLY A 44 -12.00 -49.31 -12.63
C GLY A 44 -11.69 -48.04 -13.44
N GLN A 45 -12.60 -47.06 -13.47
CA GLN A 45 -12.40 -45.79 -14.18
C GLN A 45 -12.31 -44.62 -13.20
N ASP A 46 -11.07 -44.30 -12.86
CA ASP A 46 -10.72 -43.30 -11.87
C ASP A 46 -10.69 -41.89 -12.45
N LYS A 47 -10.79 -40.90 -11.57
CA LYS A 47 -10.53 -39.51 -11.91
C LYS A 47 -9.03 -39.24 -11.89
N GLU A 48 -8.45 -39.10 -13.07
CA GLU A 48 -7.04 -38.75 -13.28
C GLU A 48 -6.83 -37.26 -13.52
N CYS A 49 -7.79 -36.59 -14.17
CA CYS A 49 -7.71 -35.18 -14.51
C CYS A 49 -9.04 -34.43 -14.24
N PHE A 50 -9.02 -33.12 -14.45
CA PHE A 50 -10.19 -32.26 -14.44
C PHE A 50 -10.00 -31.13 -15.45
N LEU A 51 -11.10 -30.57 -15.93
CA LEU A 51 -11.10 -29.47 -16.89
C LEU A 51 -11.34 -28.14 -16.19
N ILE A 52 -10.70 -27.08 -16.70
CA ILE A 52 -10.94 -25.71 -16.29
C ILE A 52 -11.41 -24.92 -17.51
N PHE A 53 -12.57 -24.28 -17.39
CA PHE A 53 -13.10 -23.35 -18.37
C PHE A 53 -12.92 -21.94 -17.85
N ASP A 54 -12.15 -21.11 -18.55
CA ASP A 54 -11.87 -19.73 -18.14
C ASP A 54 -12.46 -18.71 -19.12
N PHE A 55 -13.62 -18.18 -18.76
CA PHE A 55 -14.33 -17.17 -19.57
C PHE A 55 -13.89 -15.74 -19.25
N CYS A 56 -13.00 -15.53 -18.28
CA CYS A 56 -12.64 -14.21 -17.78
C CYS A 56 -11.14 -13.89 -17.91
N GLY A 57 -10.38 -14.72 -18.63
CA GLY A 57 -8.94 -14.50 -18.85
C GLY A 57 -8.14 -14.46 -17.56
N ASN A 58 -8.49 -15.30 -16.59
CA ASN A 58 -7.76 -15.45 -15.33
C ASN A 58 -6.37 -16.05 -15.54
N PHE A 59 -6.21 -17.05 -16.39
CA PHE A 59 -4.89 -17.62 -16.71
C PHE A 59 -3.97 -16.55 -17.31
N GLU A 60 -4.44 -15.86 -18.36
CA GLU A 60 -3.70 -14.75 -19.00
C GLU A 60 -3.33 -13.66 -17.98
N PHE A 61 -4.27 -13.29 -17.11
CA PHE A 61 -4.00 -12.31 -16.05
C PHE A 61 -2.92 -12.78 -15.06
N PHE A 62 -2.90 -14.04 -14.63
CA PHE A 62 -1.88 -14.53 -13.70
C PHE A 62 -0.55 -14.86 -14.37
N ASP A 63 -0.53 -15.08 -15.69
CA ASP A 63 0.70 -15.16 -16.48
C ASP A 63 1.41 -13.78 -16.52
N GLU A 64 0.65 -12.69 -16.69
CA GLU A 64 1.17 -11.32 -16.67
C GLU A 64 1.44 -10.80 -15.25
N PHE A 65 0.57 -11.16 -14.29
CA PHE A 65 0.64 -10.72 -12.89
C PHE A 65 0.68 -11.91 -11.91
N PRO A 66 1.83 -12.59 -11.76
CA PRO A 66 1.95 -13.82 -10.96
C PRO A 66 1.55 -13.68 -9.49
N ASP A 67 1.77 -12.52 -8.88
CA ASP A 67 1.40 -12.25 -7.48
C ASP A 67 -0.10 -11.87 -7.33
N GLY A 68 -0.83 -11.79 -8.44
CA GLY A 68 -2.14 -11.15 -8.52
C GLY A 68 -2.10 -9.67 -8.15
N ILE A 69 -3.28 -9.10 -7.94
CA ILE A 69 -3.42 -7.75 -7.38
C ILE A 69 -3.31 -7.86 -5.87
N LYS A 70 -2.22 -7.31 -5.31
CA LYS A 70 -2.12 -7.03 -3.87
C LYS A 70 -3.27 -6.09 -3.52
N THR A 71 -4.26 -6.63 -2.81
CA THR A 71 -5.44 -5.87 -2.41
C THR A 71 -4.98 -4.82 -1.41
N SER A 72 -4.88 -3.56 -1.84
CA SER A 72 -4.92 -2.47 -0.86
C SER A 72 -6.31 -2.52 -0.25
N VAL A 73 -6.38 -2.72 1.07
CA VAL A 73 -7.68 -2.66 1.76
C VAL A 73 -8.17 -1.24 1.59
N SER A 74 -9.13 -1.04 0.68
CA SER A 74 -9.68 0.27 0.42
C SER A 74 -10.44 0.72 1.67
N LYS A 75 -10.09 1.91 2.17
CA LYS A 75 -10.74 2.45 3.38
C LYS A 75 -12.24 2.57 3.16
N THR A 76 -13.02 2.08 4.11
CA THR A 76 -14.49 2.19 4.08
C THR A 76 -14.93 3.66 4.11
N LEU A 77 -16.16 3.96 3.67
CA LEU A 77 -16.68 5.33 3.77
C LEU A 77 -16.70 5.83 5.21
N SER A 78 -17.08 4.97 6.15
CA SER A 78 -17.10 5.29 7.59
C SER A 78 -15.71 5.60 8.13
N GLN A 79 -14.71 4.81 7.73
CA GLN A 79 -13.31 5.08 8.07
C GLN A 79 -12.84 6.42 7.51
N LYS A 80 -13.14 6.71 6.23
CA LYS A 80 -12.78 7.98 5.60
C LYS A 80 -13.45 9.18 6.29
N VAL A 81 -14.72 9.06 6.68
CA VAL A 81 -15.45 10.10 7.42
C VAL A 81 -14.80 10.34 8.79
N PHE A 82 -14.46 9.26 9.51
CA PHE A 82 -13.79 9.34 10.80
C PHE A 82 -12.44 10.07 10.68
N GLU A 83 -11.60 9.64 9.74
CA GLU A 83 -10.29 10.26 9.50
C GLU A 83 -10.41 11.72 9.05
N THR A 84 -11.36 12.04 8.17
CA THR A 84 -11.55 13.42 7.69
C THR A 84 -11.97 14.34 8.83
N LYS A 85 -12.87 13.90 9.73
CA LYS A 85 -13.22 14.67 10.94
C LYS A 85 -12.01 14.89 11.85
N LEU A 86 -11.20 13.84 12.05
CA LEU A 86 -9.97 13.95 12.85
C LEU A 86 -9.01 14.98 12.25
N HIS A 87 -8.83 14.96 10.93
CA HIS A 87 -8.00 15.95 10.23
C HIS A 87 -8.57 17.36 10.32
N ILE A 88 -9.89 17.55 10.24
CA ILE A 88 -10.50 18.88 10.43
C ILE A 88 -10.21 19.40 11.85
N VAL A 89 -10.37 18.56 12.87
CA VAL A 89 -10.07 18.93 14.27
C VAL A 89 -8.63 19.37 14.41
N THR A 90 -7.68 18.63 13.84
CA THR A 90 -6.25 18.96 13.94
C THR A 90 -5.94 20.23 13.19
N THR A 91 -6.45 20.38 11.95
CA THR A 91 -6.24 21.58 11.16
C THR A 91 -6.82 22.82 11.85
N ILE A 92 -7.99 22.75 12.48
CA ILE A 92 -8.56 23.88 13.25
C ILE A 92 -7.65 24.26 14.42
N ARG A 93 -7.12 23.27 15.16
CA ARG A 93 -6.23 23.51 16.31
C ARG A 93 -4.87 24.09 15.91
N ASP A 94 -4.42 23.80 14.70
CA ASP A 94 -3.16 24.31 14.15
C ASP A 94 -3.29 25.72 13.54
N LEU A 95 -4.51 26.29 13.46
CA LEU A 95 -4.70 27.66 12.98
C LEU A 95 -4.15 28.69 13.97
N GLU A 96 -3.41 29.67 13.47
CA GLU A 96 -2.89 30.79 14.28
C GLU A 96 -4.01 31.66 14.88
N VAL A 97 -5.15 31.76 14.18
CA VAL A 97 -6.35 32.49 14.62
C VAL A 97 -7.58 31.65 14.30
N ALA A 98 -8.05 30.87 15.28
CA ALA A 98 -9.33 30.19 15.21
C ALA A 98 -10.46 31.09 15.74
N THR A 99 -11.62 31.09 15.09
CA THR A 99 -12.81 31.75 15.63
C THR A 99 -13.47 30.85 16.69
N PRO A 100 -14.21 31.43 17.66
CA PRO A 100 -14.94 30.64 18.66
C PRO A 100 -15.89 29.59 18.05
N GLU A 101 -16.46 29.88 16.88
CA GLU A 101 -17.33 28.95 16.16
C GLU A 101 -16.54 27.74 15.62
N ASN A 102 -15.32 27.97 15.12
CA ASN A 102 -14.45 26.89 14.64
C ASN A 102 -14.03 25.96 15.78
N ASP A 103 -13.72 26.53 16.95
CA ASP A 103 -13.40 25.75 18.15
C ASP A 103 -14.61 24.93 18.61
N ALA A 104 -15.81 25.50 18.59
CA ALA A 104 -17.04 24.78 18.90
C ALA A 104 -17.27 23.60 17.93
N LEU A 105 -17.00 23.79 16.64
CA LEU A 105 -17.08 22.72 15.65
C LEU A 105 -16.04 21.62 15.91
N ALA A 106 -14.80 21.98 16.22
CA ALA A 106 -13.76 21.03 16.56
C ALA A 106 -14.12 20.21 17.80
N VAL A 107 -14.64 20.86 18.86
CA VAL A 107 -15.12 20.16 20.07
C VAL A 107 -16.26 19.19 19.74
N ASN A 108 -17.21 19.58 18.88
CA ASN A 108 -18.29 18.71 18.44
C ASN A 108 -17.76 17.46 17.71
N TYR A 109 -16.82 17.63 16.77
CA TYR A 109 -16.22 16.48 16.09
C TYR A 109 -15.41 15.59 17.03
N VAL A 110 -14.69 16.17 17.99
CA VAL A 110 -14.00 15.38 19.02
C VAL A 110 -14.99 14.57 19.85
N ASN A 111 -16.14 15.13 20.24
CA ASN A 111 -17.22 14.37 20.90
C ASN A 111 -17.66 13.19 20.06
N GLN A 112 -17.99 13.42 18.79
CA GLN A 112 -18.45 12.35 17.91
C GLN A 112 -17.42 11.24 17.70
N LEU A 113 -16.13 11.60 17.57
CA LEU A 113 -15.04 10.62 17.41
C LEU A 113 -14.80 9.83 18.70
N HIS A 114 -14.83 10.52 19.85
CA HIS A 114 -14.70 9.90 21.17
C HIS A 114 -15.86 8.94 21.47
N ASP A 115 -17.10 9.38 21.23
CA ASP A 115 -18.30 8.56 21.40
C ASP A 115 -18.26 7.30 20.51
N ALA A 116 -17.75 7.43 19.28
CA ALA A 116 -17.57 6.31 18.37
C ALA A 116 -16.58 5.25 18.90
N ILE A 117 -15.53 5.68 19.61
CA ILE A 117 -14.56 4.76 20.26
C ILE A 117 -15.13 4.19 21.57
N CYS A 118 -15.86 5.00 22.34
CA CYS A 118 -16.54 4.55 23.57
C CYS A 118 -17.60 3.48 23.28
N GLY A 119 -18.31 3.62 22.16
CA GLY A 119 -19.34 2.67 21.70
C GLY A 119 -18.81 1.36 21.12
N LEU A 120 -17.49 1.14 21.06
CA LEU A 120 -16.91 -0.11 20.58
C LEU A 120 -17.15 -1.27 21.55
N ASP A 121 -17.64 -2.38 21.01
CA ASP A 121 -17.74 -3.66 21.72
C ASP A 121 -16.35 -4.29 21.90
N GLU A 122 -15.88 -4.31 23.14
CA GLU A 122 -14.57 -4.87 23.52
C GLU A 122 -14.48 -6.39 23.34
N THR A 123 -15.61 -7.10 23.17
CA THR A 123 -15.61 -8.55 22.93
C THR A 123 -15.32 -8.88 21.46
N ARG A 124 -15.54 -7.93 20.54
CA ARG A 124 -15.29 -8.10 19.10
C ARG A 124 -13.81 -8.38 18.83
N PHE A 125 -13.54 -9.42 18.03
CA PHE A 125 -12.17 -9.88 17.77
C PHE A 125 -11.23 -8.79 17.21
N GLU A 126 -11.71 -7.97 16.28
CA GLU A 126 -10.94 -6.85 15.72
C GLU A 126 -10.61 -5.80 16.78
N VAL A 127 -11.57 -5.45 17.64
CA VAL A 127 -11.37 -4.50 18.74
C VAL A 127 -10.39 -5.05 19.77
N ARG A 128 -10.43 -6.35 20.06
CA ARG A 128 -9.48 -7.01 20.98
C ARG A 128 -8.02 -6.92 20.51
N LYS A 129 -7.76 -6.97 19.20
CA LYS A 129 -6.40 -6.81 18.65
C LYS A 129 -5.80 -5.43 18.98
N SER A 130 -6.64 -4.41 19.07
CA SER A 130 -6.24 -3.02 19.33
C SER A 130 -6.69 -2.53 20.72
N LEU A 131 -7.01 -3.44 21.65
CA LEU A 131 -7.64 -3.12 22.94
C LEU A 131 -6.84 -2.12 23.77
N ARG A 132 -5.51 -2.18 23.71
CA ARG A 132 -4.61 -1.24 24.39
C ARG A 132 -4.90 0.20 23.97
N LEU A 133 -5.00 0.45 22.66
CA LEU A 133 -5.29 1.78 22.12
C LEU A 133 -6.75 2.15 22.36
N VAL A 134 -7.70 1.22 22.18
CA VAL A 134 -9.12 1.47 22.46
C VAL A 134 -9.31 1.98 23.89
N LYS A 135 -8.73 1.30 24.90
CA LYS A 135 -8.81 1.75 26.29
C LYS A 135 -8.13 3.10 26.52
N ALA A 136 -6.99 3.35 25.87
CA ALA A 136 -6.29 4.63 25.98
C ALA A 136 -7.12 5.79 25.43
N TYR A 137 -7.78 5.62 24.28
CA TYR A 137 -8.60 6.66 23.64
C TYR A 137 -10.07 6.66 24.09
N LYS A 138 -10.49 5.76 24.99
CA LYS A 138 -11.73 5.94 25.75
C LYS A 138 -11.60 7.05 26.80
N ASP A 139 -10.39 7.35 27.25
CA ASP A 139 -10.13 8.50 28.13
C ASP A 139 -10.29 9.81 27.37
N ARG A 140 -11.18 10.68 27.86
CA ARG A 140 -11.47 11.97 27.27
C ARG A 140 -10.28 12.93 27.31
N GLY A 141 -9.42 12.81 28.33
CA GLY A 141 -8.25 13.67 28.49
C GLY A 141 -7.29 13.62 27.30
N ARG A 142 -7.12 12.43 26.70
CA ARG A 142 -6.24 12.25 25.53
C ARG A 142 -6.69 13.01 24.29
N TRP A 143 -7.98 13.28 24.14
CA TRP A 143 -8.50 13.98 22.97
C TRP A 143 -8.28 15.49 23.02
N GLN A 144 -7.93 16.04 24.18
CA GLN A 144 -7.65 17.47 24.33
C GLN A 144 -6.37 17.88 23.59
N ASN A 145 -5.32 17.06 23.69
CA ASN A 145 -4.00 17.32 23.08
C ASN A 145 -3.54 16.08 22.31
N LEU A 146 -3.95 15.98 21.04
CA LEU A 146 -3.55 14.89 20.16
C LEU A 146 -2.22 15.24 19.48
N SER A 147 -1.19 14.41 19.68
CA SER A 147 0.08 14.53 18.95
C SER A 147 -0.03 13.94 17.54
N VAL A 148 0.96 14.22 16.68
CA VAL A 148 1.09 13.60 15.35
C VAL A 148 1.15 12.07 15.45
N GLY A 149 1.82 11.54 16.49
CA GLY A 149 1.85 10.11 16.77
C GLY A 149 0.47 9.55 17.15
N ASP A 150 -0.29 10.28 17.96
CA ASP A 150 -1.64 9.87 18.36
C ASP A 150 -2.59 9.81 17.16
N ILE A 151 -2.51 10.80 16.27
CA ILE A 151 -3.31 10.84 15.02
C ILE A 151 -2.97 9.63 14.15
N ASN A 152 -1.69 9.29 13.99
CA ASN A 152 -1.26 8.14 13.21
C ASN A 152 -1.75 6.81 13.84
N ASP A 153 -1.66 6.67 15.16
CA ASP A 153 -2.18 5.51 15.88
C ASP A 153 -3.70 5.35 15.69
N ILE A 154 -4.45 6.45 15.79
CA ILE A 154 -5.90 6.46 15.58
C ILE A 154 -6.23 6.09 14.12
N CYS A 155 -5.58 6.72 13.14
CA CYS A 155 -5.84 6.49 11.71
C CYS A 155 -5.47 5.07 11.25
N SER A 156 -4.42 4.48 11.81
CA SER A 156 -3.95 3.15 11.43
C SER A 156 -4.70 2.02 12.15
N GLN A 157 -5.00 2.17 13.43
CA GLN A 157 -5.51 1.06 14.26
C GLN A 157 -6.96 1.22 14.73
N LEU A 158 -7.51 2.43 14.78
CA LEU A 158 -8.83 2.65 15.38
C LEU A 158 -9.90 3.12 14.40
N SER A 159 -9.53 3.90 13.38
CA SER A 159 -10.47 4.53 12.44
C SER A 159 -11.40 3.56 11.69
N HIS A 160 -10.98 2.30 11.54
CA HIS A 160 -11.74 1.24 10.87
C HIS A 160 -12.69 0.49 11.80
N LEU A 161 -12.57 0.65 13.13
CA LEU A 161 -13.32 -0.13 14.11
C LEU A 161 -14.77 0.34 14.31
N PRO A 162 -15.07 1.66 14.37
CA PRO A 162 -16.43 2.13 14.59
C PRO A 162 -17.39 1.66 13.50
N VAL A 163 -18.50 1.05 13.94
CA VAL A 163 -19.64 0.76 13.08
C VAL A 163 -20.49 2.01 13.05
N TYR A 164 -20.84 2.47 11.85
CA TYR A 164 -21.63 3.68 11.68
C TYR A 164 -23.11 3.39 12.00
N ASN A 165 -23.56 3.77 13.20
CA ASN A 165 -24.85 3.37 13.79
C ASN A 165 -26.08 4.17 13.32
N HIS A 166 -25.94 5.08 12.35
CA HIS A 166 -27.09 5.79 11.79
C HIS A 166 -27.55 5.11 10.49
N GLY A 167 -28.82 4.65 10.51
CA GLY A 167 -29.54 3.91 9.47
C GLY A 167 -28.99 4.06 8.04
N ASP A 168 -28.78 2.91 7.43
CA ASP A 168 -28.07 2.67 6.17
C ASP A 168 -28.52 3.50 4.97
N ASP A 169 -28.00 4.72 4.85
CA ASP A 169 -27.94 5.39 3.55
C ASP A 169 -26.49 5.64 3.15
N GLU A 170 -26.00 4.83 2.22
CA GLU A 170 -24.70 5.00 1.59
C GLU A 170 -24.57 6.38 0.94
N LEU A 171 -25.67 6.93 0.40
CA LEU A 171 -25.68 8.25 -0.23
C LEU A 171 -25.45 9.36 0.80
N ALA A 172 -26.07 9.25 1.98
CA ALA A 172 -25.84 10.18 3.09
C ALA A 172 -24.36 10.14 3.56
N LYS A 173 -23.75 8.95 3.64
CA LYS A 173 -22.32 8.80 4.00
C LYS A 173 -21.40 9.41 2.93
N ARG A 174 -21.73 9.24 1.65
CA ARG A 174 -20.98 9.85 0.54
C ARG A 174 -21.09 11.38 0.59
N PHE A 175 -22.27 11.91 0.89
CA PHE A 175 -22.48 13.34 1.06
C PHE A 175 -21.74 13.90 2.29
N ASP A 176 -21.78 13.20 3.42
CA ASP A 176 -20.99 13.54 4.60
C ASP A 176 -19.49 13.62 4.24
N LEU A 177 -18.96 12.62 3.54
CA LEU A 177 -17.55 12.63 3.14
C LEU A 177 -17.23 13.78 2.17
N LEU A 178 -18.12 14.08 1.22
CA LEU A 178 -17.94 15.18 0.27
C LEU A 178 -17.87 16.53 0.98
N THR A 179 -18.80 16.80 1.88
CA THR A 179 -18.90 18.05 2.65
C THR A 179 -17.74 18.20 3.64
N LEU A 180 -17.34 17.12 4.34
CA LEU A 180 -16.16 17.13 5.22
C LEU A 180 -14.87 17.39 4.43
N ARG A 181 -14.73 16.81 3.23
CA ARG A 181 -13.59 17.11 2.35
C ARG A 181 -13.59 18.57 1.91
N LEU A 182 -14.75 19.16 1.65
CA LEU A 182 -14.88 20.57 1.33
C LEU A 182 -14.45 21.44 2.52
N GLN A 183 -14.88 21.14 3.75
CA GLN A 183 -14.41 21.83 4.96
C GLN A 183 -12.88 21.78 5.09
N LEU A 184 -12.30 20.60 4.91
CA LEU A 184 -10.85 20.41 4.98
C LEU A 184 -10.11 21.15 3.85
N ALA A 185 -10.69 21.21 2.64
CA ALA A 185 -10.13 21.94 1.52
C ALA A 185 -10.17 23.46 1.73
N LEU A 186 -11.26 23.98 2.32
CA LEU A 186 -11.40 25.38 2.70
C LEU A 186 -10.36 25.78 3.76
N LEU A 187 -10.19 24.96 4.81
CA LEU A 187 -9.18 25.19 5.85
C LEU A 187 -7.76 25.25 5.28
N ASN A 188 -7.43 24.33 4.38
CA ASN A 188 -6.10 24.24 3.77
C ASN A 188 -5.90 25.15 2.55
N LYS A 189 -6.91 25.95 2.15
CA LYS A 189 -6.92 26.76 0.92
C LYS A 189 -6.51 25.95 -0.33
N ALA A 190 -6.99 24.71 -0.41
CA ALA A 190 -6.59 23.76 -1.46
C ALA A 190 -7.29 24.07 -2.80
N LYS A 191 -6.58 23.81 -3.92
CA LYS A 191 -7.14 23.97 -5.28
C LYS A 191 -8.37 23.08 -5.56
N ALA A 192 -8.51 21.97 -4.84
CA ALA A 192 -9.64 21.05 -4.98
C ALA A 192 -10.99 21.66 -4.54
N THR A 193 -10.97 22.79 -3.82
CA THR A 193 -12.17 23.47 -3.29
C THR A 193 -13.21 23.73 -4.39
N GLU A 194 -12.80 24.28 -5.54
CA GLU A 194 -13.73 24.61 -6.64
C GLU A 194 -14.48 23.37 -7.16
N SER A 195 -13.75 22.25 -7.33
CA SER A 195 -14.34 20.99 -7.79
C SER A 195 -15.31 20.37 -6.77
N LEU A 196 -15.06 20.58 -5.48
CA LEU A 196 -15.91 20.07 -4.39
C LEU A 196 -17.15 20.94 -4.24
N VAL A 197 -17.01 22.27 -4.34
CA VAL A 197 -18.13 23.22 -4.40
C VAL A 197 -19.06 22.88 -5.55
N GLN A 198 -18.53 22.62 -6.75
CA GLN A 198 -19.35 22.27 -7.91
C GLN A 198 -20.18 21.00 -7.68
N GLN A 199 -19.60 19.96 -7.07
CA GLN A 199 -20.33 18.73 -6.73
C GLN A 199 -21.45 18.99 -5.71
N VAL A 200 -21.21 19.81 -4.69
CA VAL A 200 -22.25 20.16 -3.70
C VAL A 200 -23.34 21.03 -4.32
N HIS A 201 -22.97 21.96 -5.19
CA HIS A 201 -23.90 22.78 -5.96
C HIS A 201 -24.83 21.93 -6.84
N GLU A 202 -24.30 20.92 -7.55
CA GLU A 202 -25.09 19.99 -8.37
C GLU A 202 -26.12 19.22 -7.52
N ILE A 203 -25.73 18.74 -6.34
CA ILE A 203 -26.64 18.11 -5.39
C ILE A 203 -27.78 19.08 -5.03
N GLY A 204 -27.48 20.35 -4.75
CA GLY A 204 -28.49 21.39 -4.51
C GLY A 204 -29.44 21.58 -5.70
N VAL A 205 -28.93 21.59 -6.93
CA VAL A 205 -29.74 21.67 -8.16
C VAL A 205 -30.67 20.45 -8.27
N HIS A 206 -30.19 19.24 -8.01
CA HIS A 206 -31.00 18.03 -8.04
C HIS A 206 -32.08 18.02 -6.95
N LEU A 207 -31.75 18.45 -5.73
CA LEU A 207 -32.72 18.58 -4.65
C LEU A 207 -33.80 19.63 -4.98
N TYR A 208 -33.43 20.76 -5.58
CA TYR A 208 -34.40 21.78 -6.00
C TYR A 208 -35.41 21.27 -7.03
N LYS A 209 -35.00 20.36 -7.94
CA LYS A 209 -35.94 19.69 -8.86
C LYS A 209 -37.00 18.86 -8.10
N LYS A 210 -36.68 18.43 -6.87
CA LYS A 210 -37.55 17.67 -5.97
C LYS A 210 -38.26 18.55 -4.92
N ARG A 211 -38.33 19.88 -5.11
CA ARG A 211 -38.99 20.83 -4.19
C ARG A 211 -40.47 20.56 -3.87
N ASN A 212 -41.14 19.72 -4.67
CA ASN A 212 -42.53 19.32 -4.40
C ASN A 212 -42.64 18.32 -3.23
N ILE A 213 -41.53 17.71 -2.78
CA ILE A 213 -41.50 16.84 -1.60
C ILE A 213 -41.52 17.72 -0.34
N PRO A 214 -42.45 17.52 0.61
CA PRO A 214 -42.59 18.37 1.79
C PRO A 214 -41.29 18.55 2.61
N THR A 215 -40.56 17.47 2.86
CA THR A 215 -39.28 17.51 3.60
C THR A 215 -38.19 18.30 2.87
N VAL A 216 -38.24 18.37 1.54
CA VAL A 216 -37.32 19.19 0.73
C VAL A 216 -37.78 20.65 0.72
N ALA A 217 -39.09 20.90 0.65
CA ALA A 217 -39.67 22.24 0.71
C ALA A 217 -39.38 22.95 2.05
N GLU A 218 -39.39 22.21 3.17
CA GLU A 218 -39.02 22.73 4.49
C GLU A 218 -37.58 23.28 4.52
N LYS A 219 -36.66 22.68 3.75
CA LYS A 219 -35.24 23.04 3.70
C LYS A 219 -34.87 23.83 2.44
N ILE A 220 -35.85 24.41 1.75
CA ILE A 220 -35.64 25.06 0.44
C ILE A 220 -34.70 26.26 0.51
N VAL A 221 -34.63 26.94 1.66
CA VAL A 221 -33.73 28.08 1.89
C VAL A 221 -32.28 27.62 1.75
N THR A 222 -31.89 26.56 2.45
CA THR A 222 -30.55 25.97 2.37
C THR A 222 -30.24 25.44 0.98
N VAL A 223 -31.23 24.82 0.32
CA VAL A 223 -31.10 24.37 -1.08
C VAL A 223 -30.83 25.55 -2.03
N ASN A 224 -31.48 26.70 -1.82
CA ASN A 224 -31.26 27.88 -2.63
C ASN A 224 -29.89 28.52 -2.37
N HIS A 225 -29.42 28.57 -1.12
CA HIS A 225 -28.06 29.04 -0.80
C HIS A 225 -26.99 28.18 -1.49
N VAL A 226 -27.13 26.84 -1.44
CA VAL A 226 -26.20 25.91 -2.12
C VAL A 226 -26.16 26.11 -3.64
N ARG A 227 -27.28 26.57 -4.23
CA ARG A 227 -27.38 26.85 -5.68
C ARG A 227 -26.86 28.23 -6.06
N ASP A 228 -26.66 29.13 -5.11
CA ASP A 228 -26.18 30.48 -5.39
C ASP A 228 -24.65 30.48 -5.50
N HIS A 229 -24.12 30.89 -6.65
CA HIS A 229 -22.68 30.98 -6.86
C HIS A 229 -22.02 32.08 -6.02
N GLU A 230 -22.75 33.14 -5.65
CA GLU A 230 -22.21 34.20 -4.81
C GLU A 230 -21.99 33.73 -3.37
N PHE A 231 -22.87 32.86 -2.86
CA PHE A 231 -22.76 32.26 -1.52
C PHE A 231 -21.41 31.55 -1.32
N TRP A 232 -20.91 30.85 -2.35
CA TRP A 232 -19.67 30.09 -2.27
C TRP A 232 -18.40 30.95 -2.23
N LYS A 233 -18.47 32.25 -2.57
CA LYS A 233 -17.29 33.14 -2.56
C LYS A 233 -16.85 33.53 -1.14
N THR A 234 -17.78 33.56 -0.20
CA THR A 234 -17.52 33.97 1.20
C THR A 234 -17.88 32.88 2.20
N VAL A 235 -17.95 31.62 1.75
CA VAL A 235 -18.39 30.51 2.57
C VAL A 235 -17.39 30.19 3.69
N ASP A 236 -17.90 29.93 4.88
CA ASP A 236 -17.11 29.42 6.02
C ASP A 236 -17.38 27.92 6.29
N ILE A 237 -16.55 27.31 7.13
CA ILE A 237 -16.68 25.88 7.46
C ILE A 237 -17.93 25.54 8.28
N ASN A 238 -18.48 26.48 9.05
CA ASN A 238 -19.68 26.30 9.85
C ASN A 238 -20.93 26.31 8.97
N GLN A 239 -20.95 27.13 7.94
CA GLN A 239 -21.98 27.15 6.89
C GLN A 239 -21.96 25.85 6.10
N VAL A 240 -20.78 25.31 5.77
CA VAL A 240 -20.69 23.97 5.15
C VAL A 240 -21.20 22.88 6.09
N GLU A 241 -20.96 22.98 7.40
CA GLU A 241 -21.53 22.03 8.38
C GLU A 241 -23.05 22.14 8.47
N HIS A 242 -23.59 23.35 8.43
CA HIS A 242 -25.03 23.58 8.38
C HIS A 242 -25.65 22.95 7.12
N ILE A 243 -25.01 23.13 5.96
CA ILE A 243 -25.42 22.47 4.71
C ILE A 243 -25.40 20.94 4.85
N ARG A 244 -24.33 20.39 5.46
CA ARG A 244 -24.21 18.94 5.67
C ARG A 244 -25.37 18.42 6.50
N THR A 245 -25.64 19.02 7.64
CA THR A 245 -26.70 18.56 8.56
C THR A 245 -28.10 18.67 7.96
N GLU A 246 -28.41 19.77 7.28
CA GLU A 246 -29.74 20.04 6.72
C GLU A 246 -30.06 19.20 5.47
N LEU A 247 -29.07 18.99 4.59
CA LEU A 247 -29.31 18.31 3.31
C LEU A 247 -29.07 16.80 3.34
N ARG A 248 -28.35 16.29 4.34
CA ARG A 248 -27.94 14.88 4.44
C ARG A 248 -29.09 13.88 4.29
N GLU A 249 -30.21 14.12 4.96
CA GLU A 249 -31.36 13.22 4.89
C GLU A 249 -32.17 13.37 3.59
N LEU A 250 -31.92 14.43 2.82
CA LEU A 250 -32.62 14.73 1.58
C LEU A 250 -31.94 14.10 0.36
N VAL A 251 -30.64 13.78 0.44
CA VAL A 251 -29.86 13.21 -0.68
C VAL A 251 -30.49 11.92 -1.22
N LYS A 252 -31.18 11.15 -0.37
CA LYS A 252 -31.92 9.93 -0.75
C LYS A 252 -33.00 10.15 -1.82
N PHE A 253 -33.51 11.38 -1.96
CA PHE A 253 -34.53 11.74 -2.95
C PHE A 253 -33.94 12.02 -4.34
N ILE A 254 -32.61 12.05 -4.48
CA ILE A 254 -31.94 12.17 -5.77
C ILE A 254 -31.99 10.80 -6.44
N ASN A 255 -32.84 10.65 -7.46
CA ASN A 255 -32.93 9.43 -8.24
C ASN A 255 -31.55 9.11 -8.84
N LYS A 256 -31.13 7.83 -8.78
CA LYS A 256 -30.05 7.35 -9.63
C LYS A 256 -30.53 7.46 -11.09
N GLU A 257 -29.70 7.98 -11.98
CA GLU A 257 -30.04 7.99 -13.41
C GLU A 257 -30.39 6.57 -13.85
N ASP A 258 -31.48 6.42 -14.60
CA ASP A 258 -31.90 5.14 -15.18
C ASP A 258 -30.83 4.69 -16.17
N ILE A 259 -29.90 3.84 -15.70
CA ILE A 259 -28.96 3.15 -16.57
C ILE A 259 -29.78 2.20 -17.44
N LYS A 260 -30.01 2.57 -18.70
CA LYS A 260 -30.75 1.73 -19.65
C LYS A 260 -30.00 0.40 -19.80
N PRO A 261 -30.65 -0.76 -19.62
CA PRO A 261 -30.01 -2.05 -19.82
C PRO A 261 -29.56 -2.18 -21.28
N VAL A 262 -28.29 -2.55 -21.48
CA VAL A 262 -27.73 -2.89 -22.80
C VAL A 262 -27.96 -4.38 -23.02
N TYR A 263 -28.67 -4.72 -24.08
CA TYR A 263 -28.84 -6.10 -24.52
C TYR A 263 -27.85 -6.38 -25.64
N THR A 264 -27.07 -7.45 -25.50
CA THR A 264 -26.13 -7.92 -26.52
C THR A 264 -26.41 -9.38 -26.83
N ASP A 265 -26.47 -9.72 -28.11
CA ASP A 265 -26.66 -11.07 -28.62
C ASP A 265 -25.49 -11.38 -29.56
N PHE A 266 -24.68 -12.39 -29.22
CA PHE A 266 -23.48 -12.77 -29.96
C PHE A 266 -23.51 -14.29 -30.17
N GLU A 267 -23.20 -14.73 -31.39
CA GLU A 267 -22.93 -16.13 -31.69
C GLU A 267 -21.43 -16.42 -31.48
N ASP A 268 -21.11 -17.40 -30.63
CA ASP A 268 -19.72 -17.78 -30.36
C ASP A 268 -19.12 -18.57 -31.54
N VAL A 269 -17.89 -18.23 -31.92
CA VAL A 269 -17.11 -18.95 -32.94
C VAL A 269 -15.82 -19.47 -32.30
N VAL A 270 -15.65 -20.79 -32.29
CA VAL A 270 -14.40 -21.41 -31.82
C VAL A 270 -13.37 -21.35 -32.95
N LEU A 271 -12.26 -20.65 -32.69
CA LEU A 271 -11.13 -20.55 -33.61
C LEU A 271 -10.15 -21.69 -33.33
N GLU A 272 -10.33 -22.82 -34.01
CA GLU A 272 -9.51 -24.03 -33.83
C GLU A 272 -8.01 -23.79 -34.07
N ASP A 273 -7.66 -22.82 -34.91
CA ASP A 273 -6.29 -22.40 -35.22
C ASP A 273 -5.57 -21.70 -34.06
N LYS A 274 -6.31 -21.28 -33.01
CA LYS A 274 -5.77 -20.59 -31.83
C LYS A 274 -5.70 -21.49 -30.59
N VAL A 275 -5.96 -22.79 -30.73
CA VAL A 275 -5.82 -23.74 -29.63
C VAL A 275 -4.34 -24.03 -29.41
N GLU A 276 -3.80 -23.60 -28.27
CA GLU A 276 -2.40 -23.82 -27.87
C GLU A 276 -2.33 -24.69 -26.62
N GLU A 277 -1.38 -25.63 -26.56
CA GLU A 277 -1.03 -26.35 -25.33
C GLU A 277 -0.02 -25.53 -24.52
N LYS A 278 -0.36 -25.19 -23.27
CA LYS A 278 0.51 -24.44 -22.34
C LYS A 278 0.68 -25.16 -21.02
N ASP A 279 1.91 -25.18 -20.49
CA ASP A 279 2.20 -25.70 -19.16
C ASP A 279 1.97 -24.63 -18.08
N ILE A 280 0.78 -24.69 -17.49
CA ILE A 280 0.30 -23.79 -16.43
C ILE A 280 1.03 -24.06 -15.10
N MET A 281 1.65 -25.23 -14.91
CA MET A 281 2.26 -25.61 -13.62
C MET A 281 3.61 -24.95 -13.36
N SER A 282 4.25 -24.39 -14.39
CA SER A 282 5.47 -23.59 -14.28
C SER A 282 5.30 -22.36 -13.36
N GLY A 283 4.11 -21.74 -13.35
CA GLY A 283 3.75 -20.65 -12.43
C GLY A 283 3.44 -21.12 -11.00
N TYR A 284 2.90 -22.33 -10.83
CA TYR A 284 2.57 -22.91 -9.52
C TYR A 284 3.81 -23.35 -8.73
N ALA A 285 4.79 -23.93 -9.41
CA ALA A 285 6.04 -24.40 -8.80
C ALA A 285 6.89 -23.24 -8.23
N ASN A 286 6.64 -22.01 -8.68
CA ASN A 286 7.27 -20.78 -8.18
C ASN A 286 6.47 -20.16 -7.02
N LEU A 287 6.14 -20.99 -6.02
CA LEU A 287 5.56 -20.59 -4.72
C LEU A 287 6.35 -19.51 -3.96
N GLN A 288 7.57 -19.22 -4.42
CA GLN A 288 8.43 -18.16 -3.97
C GLN A 288 9.15 -17.67 -5.23
N THR A 289 9.06 -16.37 -5.55
CA THR A 289 9.75 -15.77 -6.69
C THR A 289 11.18 -16.32 -6.73
N TYR A 290 11.72 -16.70 -7.90
CA TYR A 290 13.11 -17.22 -8.00
C TYR A 290 14.08 -16.39 -7.13
N LYS A 291 13.92 -15.06 -7.20
CA LYS A 291 14.60 -14.08 -6.36
C LYS A 291 14.42 -14.32 -4.86
N ASP A 292 13.20 -14.49 -4.37
CA ASP A 292 12.91 -14.74 -2.94
C ASP A 292 13.48 -16.08 -2.44
N ARG A 293 13.49 -17.11 -3.30
CA ARG A 293 14.05 -18.43 -2.98
C ARG A 293 15.57 -18.33 -2.81
N VAL A 294 16.22 -17.65 -3.76
CA VAL A 294 17.65 -17.39 -3.74
C VAL A 294 18.02 -16.49 -2.57
N GLU A 295 17.27 -15.41 -2.32
CA GLU A 295 17.48 -14.51 -1.17
C GLU A 295 17.35 -15.25 0.17
N THR A 296 16.31 -16.07 0.32
CA THR A 296 16.10 -16.88 1.53
C THR A 296 17.22 -17.89 1.72
N PHE A 297 17.67 -18.53 0.63
CA PHE A 297 18.79 -19.46 0.65
C PHE A 297 20.10 -18.77 1.07
N ILE A 298 20.40 -17.58 0.53
CA ILE A 298 21.56 -16.77 0.90
C ILE A 298 21.48 -16.38 2.39
N ARG A 299 20.32 -15.88 2.86
CA ARG A 299 20.13 -15.49 4.27
C ARG A 299 20.23 -16.67 5.25
N LYS A 300 19.84 -17.89 4.84
CA LYS A 300 20.01 -19.10 5.65
C LYS A 300 21.46 -19.57 5.72
N ASN A 301 22.24 -19.34 4.66
CA ASN A 301 23.62 -19.80 4.53
C ASN A 301 24.66 -18.68 4.78
N LYS A 302 24.35 -17.70 5.63
CA LYS A 302 25.29 -16.62 6.00
C LYS A 302 26.63 -17.11 6.57
N SER A 303 26.63 -18.27 7.21
CA SER A 303 27.83 -18.90 7.79
C SER A 303 28.70 -19.63 6.76
N HIS A 304 28.26 -19.74 5.51
CA HIS A 304 29.07 -20.32 4.44
C HIS A 304 30.33 -19.46 4.21
N LEU A 305 31.49 -20.10 4.01
CA LEU A 305 32.79 -19.43 3.99
C LEU A 305 32.82 -18.23 3.03
N VAL A 306 32.36 -18.40 1.80
CA VAL A 306 32.41 -17.36 0.76
C VAL A 306 31.36 -16.26 1.01
N VAL A 307 30.18 -16.61 1.52
CA VAL A 307 29.13 -15.62 1.88
C VAL A 307 29.58 -14.78 3.07
N SER A 308 30.21 -15.41 4.07
CA SER A 308 30.80 -14.68 5.21
C SER A 308 31.97 -13.80 4.78
N LYS A 309 32.79 -14.21 3.80
CA LYS A 309 33.85 -13.36 3.23
C LYS A 309 33.26 -12.11 2.57
N LEU A 310 32.23 -12.28 1.74
CA LEU A 310 31.52 -11.18 1.09
C LEU A 310 30.89 -10.21 2.12
N HIS A 311 30.27 -10.74 3.18
CA HIS A 311 29.71 -9.92 4.26
C HIS A 311 30.77 -9.13 5.05
N LYS A 312 31.96 -9.71 5.22
CA LYS A 312 33.10 -9.09 5.94
C LYS A 312 34.04 -8.29 5.03
N ASN A 313 33.64 -7.98 3.80
CA ASN A 313 34.45 -7.29 2.80
C ASN A 313 35.84 -7.90 2.54
N ILE A 314 35.96 -9.23 2.63
CA ILE A 314 37.21 -9.95 2.33
C ILE A 314 37.20 -10.30 0.83
N PRO A 315 38.29 -10.04 0.08
CA PRO A 315 38.36 -10.36 -1.34
C PRO A 315 38.14 -11.85 -1.59
N ILE A 316 37.39 -12.15 -2.64
CA ILE A 316 37.11 -13.51 -3.10
C ILE A 316 37.85 -13.79 -4.41
N THR A 317 38.24 -15.05 -4.61
CA THR A 317 38.90 -15.50 -5.85
C THR A 317 37.91 -16.05 -6.86
N GLN A 318 38.26 -16.07 -8.14
CA GLN A 318 37.40 -16.61 -9.21
C GLN A 318 36.93 -18.05 -8.93
N LYS A 319 37.83 -18.89 -8.41
CA LYS A 319 37.51 -20.28 -8.04
C LYS A 319 36.49 -20.36 -6.89
N GLU A 320 36.55 -19.43 -5.94
CA GLU A 320 35.58 -19.36 -4.84
C GLU A 320 34.21 -18.88 -5.32
N LEU A 321 34.18 -18.02 -6.34
CA LEU A 321 32.95 -17.56 -6.99
C LEU A 321 32.29 -18.70 -7.78
N GLU A 322 33.06 -19.49 -8.53
CA GLU A 322 32.56 -20.69 -9.23
C GLU A 322 31.98 -21.74 -8.25
N LEU A 323 32.64 -21.96 -7.12
CA LEU A 323 32.12 -22.86 -6.08
C LEU A 323 30.83 -22.33 -5.44
N LEU A 324 30.73 -21.01 -5.28
CA LEU A 324 29.53 -20.36 -4.75
C LEU A 324 28.37 -20.43 -5.76
N GLU A 325 28.64 -20.28 -7.05
CA GLU A 325 27.68 -20.51 -8.13
C GLU A 325 27.11 -21.94 -8.05
N MET A 326 27.98 -22.95 -8.01
CA MET A 326 27.55 -24.35 -7.90
C MET A 326 26.75 -24.60 -6.62
N PHE A 327 27.17 -24.03 -5.48
CA PHE A 327 26.46 -24.17 -4.21
C PHE A 327 25.05 -23.56 -4.26
N LEU A 328 24.93 -22.37 -4.88
CA LEU A 328 23.66 -21.67 -5.02
C LEU A 328 22.71 -22.39 -5.99
N TYR A 329 23.21 -22.84 -7.13
CA TYR A 329 22.42 -23.57 -8.13
C TYR A 329 21.92 -24.92 -7.60
N ASN A 330 22.79 -25.70 -6.97
CA ASN A 330 22.41 -26.98 -6.36
C ASN A 330 21.44 -26.79 -5.19
N GLY A 331 21.62 -25.74 -4.38
CA GLY A 331 20.79 -25.49 -3.21
C GLY A 331 19.40 -24.90 -3.52
N THR A 332 19.22 -24.34 -4.71
CA THR A 332 17.96 -23.70 -5.15
C THR A 332 17.25 -24.46 -6.28
N ASN A 333 17.83 -25.57 -6.75
CA ASN A 333 17.45 -26.32 -7.96
C ASN A 333 17.29 -25.36 -9.15
N SER A 334 18.32 -24.57 -9.40
CA SER A 334 18.33 -23.51 -10.41
C SER A 334 19.41 -23.74 -11.46
N THR A 335 19.23 -23.19 -12.65
CA THR A 335 20.28 -23.17 -13.69
C THR A 335 20.92 -21.78 -13.85
N LYS A 336 22.08 -21.73 -14.49
CA LYS A 336 22.76 -20.47 -14.83
C LYS A 336 21.92 -19.58 -15.75
N ASP A 337 21.18 -20.19 -16.68
CA ASP A 337 20.30 -19.48 -17.61
C ASP A 337 19.09 -18.84 -16.90
N GLU A 338 18.54 -19.53 -15.89
CA GLU A 338 17.47 -18.98 -15.04
C GLU A 338 17.95 -17.78 -14.20
N TYR A 339 19.20 -17.80 -13.74
CA TYR A 339 19.80 -16.68 -13.02
C TYR A 339 19.88 -15.42 -13.90
N HIS A 340 20.47 -15.54 -15.10
CA HIS A 340 20.59 -14.41 -16.03
C HIS A 340 19.23 -13.88 -16.49
N SER A 341 18.27 -14.75 -16.78
CA SER A 341 16.93 -14.35 -17.23
C SER A 341 16.13 -13.59 -16.17
N LYS A 342 16.32 -13.89 -14.88
CA LYS A 342 15.47 -13.38 -13.78
C LYS A 342 16.14 -12.33 -12.88
N ILE A 343 17.47 -12.37 -12.73
CA ILE A 343 18.24 -11.43 -11.88
C ILE A 343 18.99 -10.39 -12.75
N GLY A 344 19.12 -10.64 -14.06
CA GLY A 344 19.83 -9.77 -15.00
C GLY A 344 21.34 -9.98 -14.95
N ASP A 345 22.09 -9.07 -15.56
CA ASP A 345 23.57 -9.17 -15.73
C ASP A 345 24.37 -8.75 -14.49
N MET A 346 23.76 -8.75 -13.30
CA MET A 346 24.46 -8.37 -12.06
C MET A 346 25.44 -9.48 -11.62
N PRO A 347 26.71 -9.16 -11.35
CA PRO A 347 27.68 -10.12 -10.82
C PRO A 347 27.19 -10.76 -9.52
N LEU A 348 27.41 -12.07 -9.37
CA LEU A 348 26.86 -12.85 -8.25
C LEU A 348 27.28 -12.31 -6.88
N GLY A 349 28.53 -11.88 -6.73
CA GLY A 349 29.01 -11.37 -5.45
C GLY A 349 28.40 -10.01 -5.07
N SER A 350 28.12 -9.14 -6.05
CA SER A 350 27.35 -7.91 -5.84
C SER A 350 25.90 -8.22 -5.46
N PHE A 351 25.28 -9.18 -6.14
CA PHE A 351 23.93 -9.61 -5.81
C PHE A 351 23.85 -10.16 -4.39
N ILE A 352 24.75 -11.05 -3.99
CA ILE A 352 24.80 -11.59 -2.62
C ILE A 352 24.95 -10.46 -1.61
N ARG A 353 25.84 -9.49 -1.86
CA ARG A 353 26.02 -8.32 -0.97
C ARG A 353 24.77 -7.46 -0.83
N SER A 354 23.98 -7.30 -1.89
CA SER A 354 22.68 -6.61 -1.79
C SER A 354 21.68 -7.32 -0.88
N VAL A 355 21.85 -8.63 -0.64
CA VAL A 355 20.96 -9.45 0.18
C VAL A 355 21.44 -9.56 1.63
N VAL A 356 22.76 -9.69 1.86
CA VAL A 356 23.34 -9.84 3.20
C VAL A 356 23.77 -8.54 3.85
N GLY A 357 24.04 -7.49 3.05
CA GLY A 357 24.67 -6.27 3.52
C GLY A 357 26.16 -6.45 3.87
N LEU A 358 26.80 -5.40 4.35
CA LEU A 358 28.16 -5.44 4.92
C LEU A 358 28.15 -5.38 6.44
N ASP A 359 29.10 -6.08 7.05
CA ASP A 359 29.31 -6.04 8.49
C ASP A 359 29.64 -4.60 8.96
N ILE A 360 28.84 -4.09 9.90
CA ILE A 360 28.97 -2.72 10.39
C ILE A 360 30.34 -2.45 11.02
N GLU A 361 30.96 -3.45 11.66
CA GLU A 361 32.28 -3.30 12.27
C GLU A 361 33.37 -3.14 11.20
N VAL A 362 33.22 -3.85 10.09
CA VAL A 362 34.14 -3.76 8.95
C VAL A 362 34.03 -2.41 8.27
N VAL A 363 32.81 -1.96 7.97
CA VAL A 363 32.59 -0.65 7.34
C VAL A 363 33.09 0.48 8.24
N ASN A 364 32.80 0.43 9.54
CA ASN A 364 33.33 1.42 10.49
C ASN A 364 34.86 1.43 10.52
N ARG A 365 35.52 0.27 10.45
CA ARG A 365 37.00 0.19 10.42
C ARG A 365 37.58 0.79 9.14
N LEU A 366 36.94 0.58 7.99
CA LEU A 366 37.37 1.15 6.71
C LEU A 366 37.33 2.69 6.72
N PHE A 367 36.34 3.27 7.39
CA PHE A 367 36.22 4.72 7.53
C PHE A 367 36.89 5.28 8.80
N ALA A 368 37.42 4.44 9.70
CA ALA A 368 38.01 4.88 10.97
C ALA A 368 39.24 5.76 10.75
N ASP A 369 40.12 5.37 9.83
CA ASP A 369 41.32 6.16 9.51
C ASP A 369 40.97 7.50 8.87
N PHE A 370 39.89 7.54 8.08
CA PHE A 370 39.40 8.78 7.48
C PHE A 370 38.78 9.72 8.53
N ILE A 371 38.00 9.18 9.47
CA ILE A 371 37.35 9.96 10.54
C ILE A 371 38.36 10.46 11.58
N ASN A 372 39.41 9.67 11.88
CA ASN A 372 40.36 10.01 12.95
C ASN A 372 41.52 10.91 12.50
N ASN A 373 41.93 10.84 11.23
CA ASN A 373 43.07 11.61 10.74
C ASN A 373 42.66 12.98 10.17
N GLU A 374 41.39 13.17 9.83
CA GLU A 374 40.86 14.42 9.28
C GLU A 374 40.02 15.15 10.34
N ASN A 375 40.20 16.45 10.50
CA ASN A 375 39.36 17.29 11.36
C ASN A 375 38.01 17.56 10.66
N LEU A 376 37.17 16.52 10.55
CA LEU A 376 35.89 16.58 9.85
C LEU A 376 34.87 17.46 10.60
N ASN A 377 34.10 18.24 9.84
CA ASN A 377 33.00 19.02 10.39
C ASN A 377 31.74 18.16 10.63
N PRO A 378 30.76 18.62 11.44
CA PRO A 378 29.56 17.83 11.76
C PRO A 378 28.75 17.38 10.53
N THR A 379 28.73 18.18 9.46
CA THR A 379 28.02 17.85 8.21
C THR A 379 28.72 16.71 7.46
N GLN A 380 30.05 16.74 7.39
CA GLN A 380 30.89 15.67 6.81
C GLN A 380 30.75 14.37 7.60
N ILE A 381 30.75 14.44 8.94
CA ILE A 381 30.54 13.26 9.79
C ILE A 381 29.16 12.64 9.53
N THR A 382 28.13 13.46 9.35
CA THR A 382 26.77 12.99 9.05
C THR A 382 26.71 12.31 7.68
N PHE A 383 27.36 12.88 6.67
CA PHE A 383 27.47 12.27 5.35
C PHE A 383 28.15 10.89 5.40
N ILE A 384 29.27 10.77 6.13
CA ILE A 384 29.97 9.49 6.29
C ILE A 384 29.08 8.48 7.02
N LYS A 385 28.30 8.88 8.03
CA LYS A 385 27.34 7.98 8.69
C LYS A 385 26.25 7.47 7.76
N ILE A 386 25.70 8.33 6.89
CA ILE A 386 24.72 7.94 5.87
C ILE A 386 25.35 6.91 4.92
N LEU A 387 26.60 7.12 4.52
CA LEU A 387 27.36 6.20 3.66
C LEU A 387 27.60 4.85 4.34
N ILE A 388 28.04 4.85 5.60
CA ILE A 388 28.24 3.62 6.39
C ILE A 388 26.92 2.83 6.49
N ASN A 389 25.81 3.50 6.80
CA ASN A 389 24.50 2.87 6.88
C ASN A 389 24.05 2.30 5.53
N TYR A 390 24.30 3.03 4.44
CA TYR A 390 23.96 2.57 3.10
C TYR A 390 24.75 1.30 2.73
N LEU A 391 26.07 1.28 2.97
CA LEU A 391 26.91 0.10 2.73
C LEU A 391 26.53 -1.07 3.64
N ASN A 392 26.15 -0.81 4.88
CA ASN A 392 25.69 -1.85 5.80
C ASN A 392 24.44 -2.57 5.27
N VAL A 393 23.48 -1.83 4.71
CA VAL A 393 22.22 -2.40 4.21
C VAL A 393 22.35 -2.97 2.80
N ASN A 394 22.98 -2.22 1.88
CA ASN A 394 22.98 -2.53 0.44
C ASN A 394 24.26 -3.23 -0.03
N GLY A 395 25.32 -3.23 0.77
CA GLY A 395 26.55 -4.00 0.54
C GLY A 395 27.49 -3.49 -0.58
N THR A 396 26.98 -2.72 -1.54
CA THR A 396 27.75 -2.00 -2.57
C THR A 396 27.18 -0.60 -2.76
N LEU A 397 27.93 0.30 -3.39
CA LEU A 397 27.48 1.66 -3.67
C LEU A 397 27.97 2.11 -5.06
N ASP A 398 27.05 2.50 -5.92
CA ASP A 398 27.38 3.18 -7.18
C ASP A 398 27.74 4.64 -6.87
N LYS A 399 28.92 5.07 -7.34
CA LYS A 399 29.45 6.43 -7.18
C LYS A 399 28.48 7.49 -7.69
N SER A 400 27.66 7.17 -8.71
CA SER A 400 26.66 8.08 -9.27
C SER A 400 25.59 8.49 -8.24
N LEU A 401 25.40 7.71 -7.17
CA LEU A 401 24.43 7.98 -6.11
C LEU A 401 24.91 9.02 -5.09
N LEU A 402 26.22 9.33 -5.03
CA LEU A 402 26.78 10.29 -4.07
C LEU A 402 26.32 11.74 -4.29
N VAL A 403 25.62 12.00 -5.40
CA VAL A 403 24.98 13.29 -5.74
C VAL A 403 23.45 13.21 -5.76
N LYS A 404 22.87 12.08 -5.34
CA LYS A 404 21.42 11.83 -5.30
C LYS A 404 20.95 11.58 -3.86
N PRO A 405 19.64 11.64 -3.57
CA PRO A 405 19.12 11.28 -2.25
C PRO A 405 19.49 9.82 -1.90
N PRO A 406 19.90 9.52 -0.65
CA PRO A 406 19.94 10.38 0.55
C PRO A 406 21.24 11.22 0.71
N PHE A 407 22.19 11.15 -0.22
CA PHE A 407 23.51 11.78 -0.08
C PHE A 407 23.52 13.29 -0.38
N ASN A 408 22.48 13.82 -1.01
CA ASN A 408 22.32 15.25 -1.27
C ASN A 408 21.43 15.98 -0.23
N GLU A 409 21.00 15.30 0.85
CA GLU A 409 20.17 15.92 1.89
C GLU A 409 20.91 17.00 2.69
N ALA A 410 22.22 16.84 2.86
CA ALA A 410 23.07 17.79 3.57
C ALA A 410 23.49 18.99 2.69
N HIS A 411 23.58 18.79 1.37
CA HIS A 411 23.94 19.82 0.40
C HIS A 411 23.50 19.40 -1.01
N ASP A 412 22.92 20.31 -1.81
CA ASP A 412 22.33 20.01 -3.13
C ASP A 412 23.33 19.36 -4.12
N ALA A 413 24.60 19.72 -4.01
CA ALA A 413 25.71 19.15 -4.79
C ALA A 413 26.27 17.81 -4.23
N GLY A 414 25.65 17.22 -3.21
CA GLY A 414 26.06 15.95 -2.59
C GLY A 414 27.48 15.98 -2.05
N ILE A 415 28.25 14.92 -2.31
CA ILE A 415 29.65 14.80 -1.85
C ILE A 415 30.53 16.00 -2.25
N ILE A 416 30.30 16.59 -3.42
CA ILE A 416 31.09 17.71 -3.96
C ILE A 416 30.83 19.00 -3.16
N GLY A 417 29.62 19.14 -2.61
CA GLY A 417 29.28 20.29 -1.77
C GLY A 417 29.62 20.13 -0.30
N VAL A 418 29.75 18.89 0.18
CA VAL A 418 30.07 18.58 1.58
C VAL A 418 31.58 18.54 1.84
N PHE A 419 32.37 18.15 0.84
CA PHE A 419 33.83 18.08 0.92
C PHE A 419 34.45 19.07 -0.07
N ASN A 420 35.17 20.08 0.45
CA ASN A 420 35.83 21.09 -0.38
C ASN A 420 37.23 20.68 -0.84
N ASP A 421 37.84 19.68 -0.18
CA ASP A 421 39.14 19.13 -0.56
C ASP A 421 38.96 17.95 -1.52
N GLU A 422 39.53 18.07 -2.73
CA GLU A 422 39.54 16.97 -3.70
C GLU A 422 40.27 15.72 -3.17
N GLY A 423 41.24 15.88 -2.27
CA GLY A 423 41.94 14.77 -1.63
C GLY A 423 41.01 13.88 -0.81
N ASP A 424 40.07 14.49 -0.08
CA ASP A 424 39.11 13.77 0.75
C ASP A 424 38.07 13.03 -0.08
N ILE A 425 37.57 13.68 -1.14
CA ILE A 425 36.65 13.06 -2.10
C ILE A 425 37.32 11.82 -2.73
N ARG A 426 38.59 11.92 -3.14
CA ARG A 426 39.34 10.80 -3.73
C ARG A 426 39.54 9.65 -2.74
N LYS A 427 39.81 9.94 -1.47
CA LYS A 427 39.92 8.91 -0.41
C LYS A 427 38.59 8.20 -0.17
N ILE A 428 37.47 8.91 -0.12
CA ILE A 428 36.15 8.28 0.06
C ILE A 428 35.82 7.39 -1.14
N ILE A 429 36.07 7.87 -2.36
CA ILE A 429 35.84 7.09 -3.58
C ILE A 429 36.74 5.86 -3.62
N SER A 430 38.01 5.97 -3.21
CA SER A 430 38.92 4.81 -3.20
C SER A 430 38.51 3.73 -2.19
N ILE A 431 37.93 4.14 -1.04
CA ILE A 431 37.34 3.21 -0.08
C ILE A 431 36.14 2.50 -0.71
N ILE A 432 35.25 3.23 -1.39
CA ILE A 432 34.10 2.65 -2.09
C ILE A 432 34.56 1.69 -3.19
N ASP A 433 35.59 2.04 -3.95
CA ASP A 433 36.17 1.18 -4.99
C ASP A 433 36.71 -0.11 -4.40
N THR A 434 37.50 -0.01 -3.33
CA THR A 434 38.01 -1.19 -2.63
C THR A 434 36.89 -2.09 -2.12
N VAL A 435 35.81 -1.49 -1.62
CA VAL A 435 34.61 -2.24 -1.22
C VAL A 435 34.00 -2.93 -2.44
N ASN A 436 33.68 -2.20 -3.50
CA ASN A 436 33.02 -2.76 -4.69
C ASN A 436 33.86 -3.85 -5.38
N ASP A 437 35.18 -3.65 -5.53
CA ASP A 437 36.09 -4.61 -6.18
C ASP A 437 36.20 -5.92 -5.38
N ASN A 438 36.12 -5.86 -4.05
CA ASN A 438 36.11 -7.05 -3.19
C ASN A 438 34.82 -7.89 -3.34
N ALA A 439 33.82 -7.42 -4.11
CA ALA A 439 32.62 -8.19 -4.41
C ALA A 439 32.81 -9.20 -5.56
N GLY A 440 33.94 -9.16 -6.27
CA GLY A 440 34.25 -10.08 -7.37
C GLY A 440 33.82 -9.56 -8.73
#